data_AF-A0A2P6WB70-F1
#
_entry.id   AF-A0A2P6WB70-F1
#
_cell.length_a   1.000
_cell.length_b   1.000
_cell.length_c   1.000
_cell.angle_alpha   90.00
_cell.angle_beta   90.00
_cell.angle_gamma   90.00
#
_symmetry.space_group_name_H-M   'P 1'
#
loop_
_entity.id
_entity.type
_entity.pdbx_description
1 polymer ?
#
loop_
_entity_poly.entity_id
_entity_poly.type
_entity_poly.pdbx_seq_one_letter_code
_entity_poly.pdbx_strand_id
1 'polypeptide(L)'
;GEPGAQLDKITSGTYGFEFEEGDHVIFSSQVIPSPVNEANRYELEKKMKDKGVRLYKGIHTTGHAHREDHRDFIQFLDPEHIVPSHGPIQKQGDYVQLAREEGYTLEENIYVSENGRIIDLDK
;
A
#
# COMPACT_ATOMS: atom_id res chain seq x y z
N GLY A 1 13.90 2.73 6.17
CA GLY A 1 14.19 3.69 5.11
C GLY A 1 14.10 5.08 5.68
N GLU A 2 13.03 5.37 6.41
CA GLU A 2 12.86 6.63 7.14
C GLU A 2 14.13 7.05 7.94
N PRO A 3 14.62 8.28 7.74
CA PRO A 3 15.73 8.83 8.49
C PRO A 3 15.46 8.84 10.00
N GLY A 4 16.43 8.41 10.80
CA GLY A 4 16.32 8.36 12.25
C GLY A 4 15.56 7.15 12.82
N ALA A 5 14.98 6.30 11.97
CA ALA A 5 14.49 4.99 12.40
C ALA A 5 15.66 4.10 12.88
N GLN A 6 15.38 3.10 13.72
CA GLN A 6 16.43 2.27 14.33
C GLN A 6 17.35 1.62 13.29
N LEU A 7 16.77 1.09 12.21
CA LEU A 7 17.55 0.46 11.16
C LEU A 7 18.47 1.46 10.43
N ASP A 8 18.04 2.72 10.26
CA ASP A 8 18.88 3.78 9.69
C ASP A 8 20.02 4.18 10.64
N LYS A 9 19.74 4.27 11.95
CA LYS A 9 20.77 4.55 12.96
C LYS A 9 21.83 3.45 13.04
N ILE A 10 21.40 2.18 13.01
CA ILE A 10 22.31 1.02 12.95
C ILE A 10 23.18 1.10 11.69
N THR A 11 22.58 1.29 10.52
CA THR A 11 23.31 1.39 9.26
C THR A 11 24.29 2.57 9.25
N SER A 12 23.92 3.69 9.85
CA SER A 12 24.74 4.90 9.92
C SER A 12 25.73 4.91 11.10
N GLY A 13 25.79 3.86 11.93
CA GLY A 13 26.73 3.76 13.06
C GLY A 13 26.41 4.70 14.24
N THR A 14 25.18 5.22 14.30
CA THR A 14 24.72 6.11 15.38
C THR A 14 23.90 5.39 16.46
N TYR A 15 23.88 4.05 16.39
CA TYR A 15 23.30 3.16 17.38
C TYR A 15 24.39 2.18 17.86
N GLY A 16 24.29 1.70 19.10
CA GLY A 16 25.29 0.81 19.73
C GLY A 16 25.32 -0.63 19.20
N PHE A 17 24.91 -0.84 17.94
CA PHE A 17 24.99 -2.10 17.23
C PHE A 17 25.60 -1.85 15.86
N GLU A 18 26.55 -2.69 15.47
CA GLU A 18 27.23 -2.63 14.18
C GLU A 18 26.93 -3.91 13.40
N PHE A 19 26.79 -3.78 12.08
CA PHE A 19 26.68 -4.94 11.21
C PHE A 19 28.04 -5.59 11.02
N GLU A 20 28.05 -6.92 11.03
CA GLU A 20 29.19 -7.73 10.62
C GLU A 20 29.04 -8.16 9.15
N GLU A 21 30.17 -8.45 8.50
CA GLU A 21 30.14 -8.97 7.13
C GLU A 21 29.40 -10.32 7.11
N GLY A 22 28.46 -10.46 6.17
CA GLY A 22 27.63 -11.65 6.06
C GLY A 22 26.33 -11.60 6.86
N ASP A 23 26.10 -10.56 7.67
CA ASP A 23 24.83 -10.37 8.38
C ASP A 23 23.63 -10.37 7.42
N HIS A 24 22.49 -10.83 7.93
CA HIS A 24 21.26 -10.95 7.16
C HIS A 24 20.23 -9.91 7.61
N VAL A 25 19.78 -9.08 6.67
CA VAL A 25 18.66 -8.16 6.90
C VAL A 25 17.48 -8.56 6.04
N ILE A 26 16.35 -8.82 6.70
CA ILE A 26 15.09 -9.18 6.07
C ILE A 26 14.16 -7.97 6.10
N PHE A 27 13.80 -7.50 4.92
CA PHE A 27 12.75 -6.50 4.79
C PHE A 27 11.41 -7.19 4.58
N SER A 28 10.70 -7.39 5.69
CA SER A 28 9.33 -7.94 5.70
C SER A 28 8.27 -6.88 5.35
N SER A 29 8.56 -6.04 4.37
CA SER A 29 7.73 -4.90 3.97
C SER A 29 8.00 -4.48 2.52
N GLN A 30 7.02 -3.82 1.91
CA GLN A 30 7.19 -3.12 0.65
C GLN A 30 7.62 -1.67 0.85
N VAL A 31 8.26 -1.12 -0.18
CA VAL A 31 8.58 0.32 -0.24
C VAL A 31 7.32 1.04 -0.67
N ILE A 32 6.89 2.01 0.14
CA ILE A 32 5.78 2.90 -0.25
C ILE A 32 6.20 3.63 -1.53
N PRO A 33 5.39 3.61 -2.60
CA PRO A 33 5.75 4.15 -3.92
C PRO A 33 5.69 5.68 -3.91
N SER A 34 6.65 6.30 -3.24
CA SER A 34 6.90 7.73 -3.30
C SER A 34 8.38 7.99 -3.51
N PRO A 35 8.76 9.03 -4.26
CA PRO A 35 10.17 9.30 -4.56
C PRO A 35 11.05 9.42 -3.30
N VAL A 36 10.49 10.02 -2.23
CA VAL A 36 11.19 10.18 -0.95
C VAL A 36 11.45 8.83 -0.29
N ASN A 37 10.45 7.94 -0.26
CA ASN A 37 10.60 6.62 0.37
C ASN A 37 11.52 5.71 -0.43
N GLU A 38 11.48 5.78 -1.76
CA GLU A 38 12.36 5.06 -2.66
C GLU A 38 13.81 5.50 -2.49
N ALA A 39 14.08 6.81 -2.49
CA ALA A 39 15.42 7.36 -2.27
C ALA A 39 15.97 6.98 -0.89
N ASN A 40 15.18 7.17 0.16
CA ASN A 40 15.54 6.81 1.52
C ASN A 40 15.83 5.31 1.66
N ARG A 41 15.03 4.46 1.01
CA ARG A 41 15.28 3.02 1.00
C ARG A 41 16.55 2.67 0.25
N TYR A 42 16.79 3.29 -0.90
CA TYR A 42 17.98 3.06 -1.72
C TYR A 42 19.26 3.38 -0.95
N GLU A 43 19.33 4.55 -0.30
CA GLU A 43 20.51 4.94 0.49
C GLU A 43 20.76 4.00 1.67
N LEU A 44 19.70 3.58 2.37
CA LEU A 44 19.81 2.61 3.44
C LEU A 44 20.38 1.28 2.95
N GLU A 45 19.84 0.75 1.85
CA GLU A 45 20.28 -0.53 1.28
C GLU A 45 21.72 -0.46 0.75
N LYS A 46 22.11 0.67 0.15
CA LYS A 46 23.47 0.90 -0.33
C LYS A 46 24.48 0.83 0.82
N LYS A 47 24.27 1.62 1.88
CA LYS A 47 25.15 1.61 3.06
C LYS A 47 25.25 0.24 3.72
N MET A 48 24.16 -0.53 3.77
CA MET A 48 24.20 -1.91 4.30
C MET A 48 25.04 -2.84 3.42
N LYS A 49 24.88 -2.76 2.08
CA LYS A 49 25.68 -3.56 1.14
C LYS A 49 27.16 -3.20 1.20
N ASP A 50 27.50 -1.93 1.38
CA ASP A 50 28.88 -1.47 1.56
C ASP A 50 29.53 -2.08 2.81
N LYS A 51 28.74 -2.51 3.80
CA LYS A 51 29.17 -3.26 4.99
C LYS A 51 29.14 -4.79 4.83
N GLY A 52 28.88 -5.31 3.63
CA GLY A 52 28.81 -6.76 3.37
C GLY A 52 27.53 -7.45 3.85
N VAL A 53 26.48 -6.69 4.16
CA VAL A 53 25.18 -7.24 4.61
C VAL A 53 24.40 -7.84 3.44
N ARG A 54 23.78 -8.99 3.67
CA ARG A 54 22.91 -9.70 2.72
C ARG A 54 21.45 -9.27 2.91
N LEU A 55 20.85 -8.72 1.85
CA LEU A 55 19.49 -8.17 1.90
C LEU A 55 18.46 -9.12 1.29
N TYR A 56 17.39 -9.40 2.02
CA TYR A 56 16.25 -10.19 1.57
C TYR A 56 15.02 -9.29 1.46
N LYS A 57 14.32 -9.38 0.32
CA LYS A 57 13.19 -8.51 -0.04
C LYS A 57 12.06 -9.35 -0.63
N GLY A 58 10.88 -8.74 -0.80
CA GLY A 58 9.71 -9.43 -1.35
C GLY A 58 9.01 -10.37 -0.37
N ILE A 59 9.39 -10.32 0.91
CA ILE A 59 8.78 -11.09 1.99
C ILE A 59 7.64 -10.25 2.56
N HIS A 60 6.59 -10.03 1.77
CA HIS A 60 5.44 -9.23 2.16
C HIS A 60 4.25 -9.52 1.25
N THR A 61 3.05 -9.49 1.80
CA THR A 61 1.79 -9.50 1.07
C THR A 61 1.07 -8.18 1.31
N THR A 62 0.28 -7.71 0.34
CA THR A 62 -0.54 -6.51 0.55
C THR A 62 -1.54 -6.72 1.69
N GLY A 63 -1.79 -5.65 2.45
CA GLY A 63 -2.85 -5.60 3.47
C GLY A 63 -4.21 -5.17 2.91
N HIS A 64 -4.32 -4.94 1.61
CA HIS A 64 -5.56 -4.54 0.94
C HIS A 64 -6.18 -5.70 0.16
N ALA A 65 -7.50 -5.73 0.13
CA ALA A 65 -8.29 -6.60 -0.72
C ALA A 65 -7.94 -6.39 -2.21
N HIS A 66 -7.87 -7.47 -2.96
CA HIS A 66 -7.79 -7.46 -4.42
C HIS A 66 -9.19 -7.47 -5.04
N ARG A 67 -9.23 -7.48 -6.36
CA ARG A 67 -10.47 -7.43 -7.14
C ARG A 67 -11.48 -8.50 -6.73
N GLU A 68 -11.05 -9.76 -6.64
CA GLU A 68 -11.97 -10.87 -6.32
C GLU A 68 -12.34 -10.90 -4.83
N ASP A 69 -11.45 -10.46 -3.92
CA ASP A 69 -11.81 -10.23 -2.51
C ASP A 69 -12.94 -9.18 -2.40
N HIS A 70 -12.91 -8.13 -3.24
CA HIS A 70 -13.98 -7.15 -3.32
C HIS A 70 -15.25 -7.71 -3.98
N ARG A 71 -15.13 -8.61 -4.95
CA ARG A 71 -16.29 -9.29 -5.56
C ARG A 71 -17.04 -10.09 -4.52
N ASP A 72 -16.32 -10.93 -3.78
CA ASP A 72 -16.85 -11.70 -2.66
C ASP A 72 -17.51 -10.77 -1.63
N PHE A 73 -16.86 -9.65 -1.29
CA PHE A 73 -17.41 -8.68 -0.36
C PHE A 73 -18.73 -8.04 -0.83
N ILE A 74 -18.84 -7.69 -2.11
CA ILE A 74 -20.08 -7.19 -2.71
C ILE A 74 -21.17 -8.26 -2.62
N GLN A 75 -20.87 -9.51 -2.99
CA GLN A 75 -21.82 -10.62 -2.98
C GLN A 75 -22.28 -11.01 -1.57
N PHE A 76 -21.39 -10.92 -0.57
CA PHE A 76 -21.74 -11.23 0.82
C PHE A 76 -22.63 -10.18 1.45
N LEU A 77 -22.42 -8.91 1.11
CA LEU A 77 -23.18 -7.81 1.70
C LEU A 77 -24.47 -7.48 0.94
N ASP A 78 -24.52 -7.77 -0.36
CA ASP A 78 -25.60 -7.37 -1.27
C ASP A 78 -26.07 -5.91 -1.04
N PRO A 79 -25.15 -4.92 -1.10
CA PRO A 79 -25.47 -3.56 -0.68
C PRO A 79 -26.43 -2.87 -1.65
N GLU A 80 -27.36 -2.07 -1.13
CA GLU A 80 -28.25 -1.23 -1.96
C GLU A 80 -27.47 -0.13 -2.70
N HIS A 81 -26.43 0.43 -2.07
CA HIS A 81 -25.58 1.48 -2.64
C HIS A 81 -24.09 1.23 -2.34
N ILE A 82 -23.22 1.55 -3.30
CA ILE A 82 -21.77 1.45 -3.17
C ILE A 82 -21.11 2.83 -3.37
N VAL A 83 -20.17 3.19 -2.48
CA VAL A 83 -19.37 4.42 -2.60
C VAL A 83 -17.88 4.10 -2.47
N PRO A 84 -17.15 3.85 -3.58
CA PRO A 84 -15.73 3.55 -3.54
C PRO A 84 -14.93 4.70 -2.95
N SER A 85 -13.98 4.38 -2.06
CA SER A 85 -13.21 5.36 -1.28
C SER A 85 -11.75 4.90 -1.08
N HIS A 86 -10.92 5.70 -0.39
CA HIS A 86 -9.54 5.33 0.01
C HIS A 86 -8.61 4.98 -1.18
N GLY A 87 -8.67 5.77 -2.23
CA GLY A 87 -7.79 5.63 -3.39
C GLY A 87 -7.94 6.80 -4.37
N PRO A 88 -6.95 6.98 -5.26
CA PRO A 88 -7.07 7.94 -6.35
C PRO A 88 -8.21 7.51 -7.29
N ILE A 89 -8.64 8.44 -8.15
CA ILE A 89 -9.77 8.24 -9.07
C ILE A 89 -9.63 6.97 -9.93
N GLN A 90 -8.41 6.57 -10.29
CA GLN A 90 -8.15 5.35 -11.04
C GLN A 90 -8.61 4.10 -10.27
N LYS A 91 -8.28 4.00 -8.97
CA LYS A 91 -8.72 2.87 -8.14
C LYS A 91 -10.23 2.86 -7.93
N GLN A 92 -10.84 4.04 -7.80
CA GLN A 92 -12.29 4.14 -7.73
C GLN A 92 -12.92 3.67 -9.05
N GLY A 93 -12.35 4.03 -10.19
CA GLY A 93 -12.77 3.56 -11.51
C GLY A 93 -12.69 2.03 -11.65
N ASP A 94 -11.59 1.42 -11.20
CA ASP A 94 -11.43 -0.04 -11.21
C ASP A 94 -12.51 -0.75 -10.36
N TYR A 95 -12.86 -0.14 -9.21
CA TYR A 95 -13.93 -0.63 -8.34
C TYR A 95 -15.30 -0.45 -9.00
N VAL A 96 -15.57 0.69 -9.63
CA VAL A 96 -16.80 0.92 -10.39
C VAL A 96 -16.95 -0.12 -11.49
N GLN A 97 -15.87 -0.43 -12.22
CA GLN A 97 -15.89 -1.49 -13.23
C GLN A 97 -16.28 -2.84 -12.63
N LEU A 98 -15.73 -3.21 -11.47
CA LEU A 98 -16.09 -4.44 -10.77
C LEU A 98 -17.57 -4.44 -10.36
N ALA A 99 -18.05 -3.39 -9.71
CA ALA A 99 -19.44 -3.31 -9.27
C ALA A 99 -20.42 -3.38 -10.46
N ARG A 100 -20.06 -2.82 -11.61
CA ARG A 100 -20.85 -2.97 -12.84
C ARG A 100 -20.94 -4.40 -13.34
N GLU A 101 -19.90 -5.21 -13.16
CA GLU A 101 -19.95 -6.65 -13.45
C GLU A 101 -20.90 -7.38 -12.50
N GLU A 102 -21.07 -6.87 -11.28
CA GLU A 102 -21.99 -7.38 -10.25
C GLU A 102 -23.39 -6.74 -10.31
N GLY A 103 -23.72 -5.97 -11.36
CA GLY A 103 -25.07 -5.46 -11.61
C GLY A 103 -25.36 -4.05 -11.11
N TYR A 104 -24.36 -3.31 -10.64
CA TYR A 104 -24.52 -1.90 -10.23
C TYR A 104 -24.44 -0.94 -11.43
N THR A 105 -25.19 0.16 -11.37
CA THR A 105 -25.23 1.23 -12.36
C THR A 105 -24.73 2.54 -11.75
N LEU A 106 -23.79 3.18 -12.45
CA LEU A 106 -23.17 4.43 -12.02
C LEU A 106 -24.21 5.56 -11.92
N GLU A 107 -24.13 6.33 -10.83
CA GLU A 107 -25.08 7.38 -10.42
C GLU A 107 -26.51 6.87 -10.10
N GLU A 108 -26.78 5.57 -10.14
CA GLU A 108 -28.04 4.96 -9.65
C GLU A 108 -27.85 4.25 -8.31
N ASN A 109 -26.88 3.34 -8.21
CA ASN A 109 -26.57 2.60 -6.98
C ASN A 109 -25.06 2.41 -6.74
N ILE A 110 -24.21 3.00 -7.58
CA ILE A 110 -22.80 3.22 -7.27
C ILE A 110 -22.37 4.65 -7.58
N TYR A 111 -21.62 5.27 -6.68
CA TYR A 111 -21.25 6.69 -6.76
C TYR A 111 -19.76 6.89 -6.53
N VAL A 112 -19.11 7.63 -7.43
CA VAL A 112 -17.70 8.01 -7.27
C VAL A 112 -17.59 9.11 -6.22
N SER A 113 -16.69 8.93 -5.24
CA SER A 113 -16.49 9.88 -4.15
C SER A 113 -15.34 10.84 -4.44
N GLU A 114 -15.55 12.11 -4.08
CA GLU A 114 -14.52 13.16 -4.11
C GLU A 114 -14.50 13.89 -2.77
N ASN A 115 -13.32 14.37 -2.37
CA ASN A 115 -13.17 15.10 -1.11
C ASN A 115 -14.09 16.33 -1.09
N GLY A 116 -15.01 16.37 -0.12
CA GLY A 116 -15.97 17.45 0.04
C GLY A 116 -17.25 17.33 -0.79
N ARG A 117 -17.40 16.30 -1.64
CA ARG A 117 -18.65 16.01 -2.36
C ARG A 117 -19.67 15.40 -1.40
N ILE A 118 -20.89 15.93 -1.42
CA ILE A 118 -22.04 15.34 -0.73
C ILE A 118 -22.74 14.40 -1.73
N ILE A 119 -23.00 13.16 -1.28
CA ILE A 119 -23.77 12.16 -2.02
C ILE A 119 -25.09 12.00 -1.27
N ASP A 120 -26.19 12.26 -1.97
CA ASP A 120 -27.55 12.11 -1.47
C ASP A 120 -28.10 10.77 -1.98
N LEU A 121 -28.43 9.87 -1.06
CA LEU A 121 -28.87 8.50 -1.36
C LEU A 121 -30.40 8.35 -1.30
N ASP A 122 -31.13 9.37 -0.85
CA ASP A 122 -32.58 9.31 -0.64
C ASP A 122 -33.38 9.67 -1.92
N LYS A 123 -32.76 9.63 -3.10
CA LYS A 123 -33.38 9.97 -4.39
C LYS A 123 -33.98 8.79 -5.13
#